data_AF-A0A0A9YFR7-F1
#
_entry.id   AF-A0A0A9YFR7-F1
#
_cell.length_a   1.000
_cell.length_b   1.000
_cell.length_c   1.000
_cell.angle_alpha   90.00
_cell.angle_beta   90.00
_cell.angle_gamma   90.00
#
_symmetry.space_group_name_H-M   'P 1'
#
loop_
_entity.id
_entity.type
_entity.pdbx_description
1 polymer ?
#
loop_
_entity_poly.entity_id
_entity_poly.type
_entity_poly.pdbx_seq_one_letter_code
_entity_poly.pdbx_strand_id
1 'polypeptide(L)'
;ICRAFEVSKFNACLIDKESKAESIDAIGPRKMDRRPPGQHTFQCNKCGYRHAMRACPAFNKNCAKCREPHHFAKCCPKNVTHNLDIEVAEEEEEDPNNIVSTEEPANISTLYTNDLY
;
A
#
# COMPACT_ATOMS: atom_id res chain seq x y z
N ILE A 1 -3.82 -68.63 11.63
CA ILE A 1 -5.12 -67.95 11.38
C ILE A 1 -4.82 -66.49 11.06
N CYS A 2 -5.29 -65.97 9.93
CA CYS A 2 -4.90 -64.65 9.39
C CYS A 2 -5.78 -63.55 9.98
N ARG A 3 -5.22 -62.76 10.90
CA ARG A 3 -5.93 -61.72 11.67
C ARG A 3 -6.53 -60.62 10.78
N ALA A 4 -5.95 -60.40 9.59
CA ALA A 4 -6.47 -59.45 8.61
C ALA A 4 -7.86 -59.85 8.07
N PHE A 5 -8.10 -61.15 7.86
CA PHE A 5 -9.35 -61.65 7.29
C PHE A 5 -10.54 -61.54 8.25
N GLU A 6 -10.29 -61.71 9.55
CA GLU A 6 -11.31 -61.59 10.60
C GLU A 6 -11.73 -60.13 10.81
N VAL A 7 -10.77 -59.20 10.73
CA VAL A 7 -11.01 -57.75 10.83
C VAL A 7 -11.79 -57.23 9.63
N SER A 8 -11.53 -57.72 8.41
CA SER A 8 -12.30 -57.36 7.21
C SER A 8 -13.78 -57.75 7.32
N LYS A 9 -14.08 -58.91 7.91
CA LYS A 9 -15.46 -59.38 8.11
C LYS A 9 -16.22 -58.52 9.12
N PHE A 10 -15.54 -58.04 10.16
CA PHE A 10 -16.12 -57.16 11.18
C PHE A 10 -16.37 -55.74 10.63
N ASN A 11 -15.39 -55.19 9.92
CA ASN A 11 -15.49 -53.85 9.35
C ASN A 11 -16.58 -53.74 8.28
N ALA A 12 -16.79 -54.79 7.47
CA ALA A 12 -17.84 -54.79 6.44
C ALA A 12 -19.25 -54.66 7.06
N CYS A 13 -19.53 -55.35 8.16
CA CYS A 13 -20.85 -55.36 8.79
C CYS A 13 -21.14 -54.09 9.63
N LEU A 14 -20.10 -53.38 10.09
CA LEU A 14 -20.25 -52.13 10.84
C LEU A 14 -20.76 -50.98 9.97
N ILE A 15 -20.36 -50.94 8.70
CA ILE A 15 -20.76 -49.89 7.75
C ILE A 15 -22.30 -49.92 7.51
N ASP A 16 -22.91 -51.10 7.58
CA ASP A 16 -24.35 -51.27 7.33
C ASP A 16 -25.25 -50.83 8.51
N LYS A 17 -24.73 -50.79 9.75
CA LYS A 17 -25.55 -50.55 10.95
C LYS A 17 -25.58 -49.10 11.43
N GLU A 18 -24.73 -48.24 10.89
CA GLU A 18 -24.70 -46.80 11.18
C GLU A 18 -25.08 -45.95 9.96
N SER A 19 -25.98 -46.48 9.10
CA SER A 19 -26.47 -45.78 7.91
C SER A 19 -27.50 -44.68 8.23
N LYS A 20 -27.21 -43.83 9.21
CA LYS A 20 -27.75 -42.46 9.18
C LYS A 20 -26.77 -41.62 8.36
N ALA A 21 -26.62 -42.00 7.09
CA ALA A 21 -25.96 -41.16 6.11
C ALA A 21 -26.85 -39.93 5.93
N GLU A 22 -26.52 -38.85 6.65
CA GLU A 22 -27.11 -37.56 6.36
C GLU A 22 -26.82 -37.23 4.89
N SER A 23 -27.86 -36.82 4.17
CA SER A 23 -27.73 -36.40 2.78
C SER A 23 -26.85 -35.16 2.73
N ILE A 24 -25.59 -35.34 2.36
CA ILE A 24 -24.71 -34.22 2.08
C ILE A 24 -25.07 -33.71 0.69
N ASP A 25 -25.50 -32.45 0.61
CA ASP A 25 -25.79 -31.79 -0.66
C ASP A 25 -24.59 -31.78 -1.60
N ALA A 26 -24.85 -31.87 -2.89
CA ALA A 26 -23.81 -31.84 -3.92
C ALA A 26 -23.07 -30.50 -3.90
N ILE A 27 -21.79 -30.52 -3.50
CA ILE A 27 -20.90 -29.36 -3.64
C ILE A 27 -20.58 -29.20 -5.12
N GLY A 28 -21.21 -28.20 -5.75
CA GLY A 28 -20.96 -27.86 -7.15
C GLY A 28 -19.48 -27.55 -7.43
N PRO A 29 -19.00 -27.76 -8.67
CA PRO A 29 -17.60 -27.51 -9.01
C PRO A 29 -17.26 -26.04 -8.75
N ARG A 30 -16.20 -25.82 -7.96
CA ARG A 30 -15.64 -24.47 -7.75
C ARG A 30 -15.24 -23.92 -9.11
N LYS A 31 -15.77 -22.73 -9.46
CA LYS A 31 -15.34 -21.99 -10.65
C LYS A 31 -13.88 -21.64 -10.44
N MET A 32 -12.98 -22.34 -11.12
CA MET A 32 -11.57 -21.96 -11.16
C MET A 32 -11.50 -20.64 -11.93
N ASP A 33 -11.27 -19.54 -11.23
CA ASP A 33 -10.94 -18.26 -11.88
C ASP A 33 -9.72 -18.51 -12.76
N ARG A 34 -9.92 -18.50 -14.08
CA ARG A 34 -8.87 -18.69 -15.09
C ARG A 34 -7.96 -17.46 -15.21
N ARG A 35 -7.65 -16.79 -14.11
CA ARG A 35 -6.73 -15.67 -14.14
C ARG A 35 -5.33 -16.24 -14.35
N PRO A 36 -4.65 -15.89 -15.46
CA PRO A 36 -3.27 -16.31 -15.64
C PRO A 36 -2.44 -15.82 -14.44
N PRO A 37 -1.40 -16.56 -14.02
CA PRO A 37 -0.46 -16.15 -12.98
C PRO A 37 0.42 -15.00 -13.50
N GLY A 38 -0.22 -13.86 -13.80
CA GLY A 38 0.42 -12.60 -14.08
C GLY A 38 0.68 -11.91 -12.75
N GLN A 39 1.90 -11.42 -12.57
CA GLN A 39 2.36 -10.80 -11.33
C GLN A 39 1.32 -9.83 -10.77
N HIS A 40 0.71 -10.18 -9.65
CA HIS A 40 -0.38 -9.43 -9.05
C HIS A 40 0.16 -8.09 -8.54
N THR A 41 -0.03 -7.02 -9.32
CA THR A 41 0.24 -5.65 -8.88
C THR A 41 -0.98 -5.08 -8.19
N PHE A 42 -0.78 -4.45 -7.03
CA PHE A 42 -1.84 -3.84 -6.24
C PHE A 42 -1.58 -2.35 -6.06
N GLN A 43 -2.66 -1.58 -5.89
CA GLN A 43 -2.56 -0.17 -5.56
C GLN A 43 -2.10 -0.03 -4.11
N CYS A 44 -0.95 0.61 -3.89
CA CYS A 44 -0.38 0.71 -2.56
C CYS A 44 -0.72 2.05 -1.89
N ASN A 45 -1.37 1.98 -0.72
CA ASN A 45 -1.75 3.17 0.05
C ASN A 45 -0.56 3.88 0.72
N LYS A 46 0.62 3.25 0.77
CA LYS A 46 1.82 3.81 1.41
C LYS A 46 2.63 4.70 0.45
N CYS A 47 2.73 4.31 -0.82
CA CYS A 47 3.50 5.05 -1.83
C CYS A 47 2.64 5.70 -2.91
N GLY A 48 1.39 5.27 -3.08
CA GLY A 48 0.47 5.78 -4.11
C GLY A 48 0.66 5.16 -5.50
N TYR A 49 1.58 4.21 -5.67
CA TYR A 49 1.86 3.53 -6.94
C TYR A 49 1.38 2.07 -6.94
N ARG A 50 1.29 1.48 -8.13
CA ARG A 50 1.02 0.05 -8.31
C ARG A 50 2.33 -0.74 -8.35
N HIS A 51 2.47 -1.74 -7.48
CA HIS A 51 3.66 -2.60 -7.47
C HIS A 51 3.34 -4.00 -6.93
N ALA A 52 4.28 -4.93 -7.06
CA ALA A 52 4.18 -6.29 -6.51
C ALA A 52 4.31 -6.30 -4.98
N MET A 53 3.86 -7.38 -4.33
CA MET A 53 3.99 -7.52 -2.88
C MET A 53 5.44 -7.37 -2.42
N ARG A 54 5.65 -6.66 -1.30
CA ARG A 54 6.98 -6.35 -0.71
C ARG A 54 7.93 -5.50 -1.56
N ALA A 55 7.50 -5.01 -2.73
CA ALA A 55 8.29 -4.13 -3.60
C ALA A 55 7.91 -2.64 -3.44
N CYS A 56 7.39 -2.22 -2.28
CA CYS A 56 6.98 -0.83 -2.11
C CYS A 56 8.21 0.09 -2.05
N PRO A 57 8.31 1.12 -2.91
CA PRO A 57 9.43 2.07 -2.87
C PRO A 57 9.44 2.94 -1.61
N ALA A 58 8.33 3.00 -0.87
CA ALA A 58 8.26 3.71 0.41
C ALA A 58 8.76 2.88 1.61
N PHE A 59 9.13 1.61 1.42
CA PHE A 59 9.79 0.84 2.49
C PHE A 59 11.13 1.50 2.85
N ASN A 60 11.39 1.66 4.14
CA ASN A 60 12.58 2.33 4.70
C ASN A 60 12.78 3.80 4.29
N LYS A 61 11.74 4.47 3.80
CA LYS A 61 11.75 5.92 3.57
C LYS A 61 10.92 6.62 4.62
N ASN A 62 11.42 7.76 5.10
CA ASN A 62 10.70 8.64 6.02
C ASN A 62 9.82 9.61 5.23
N CYS A 63 8.62 9.82 5.74
CA CYS A 63 7.71 10.81 5.21
C CYS A 63 8.30 12.22 5.40
N ALA A 64 8.36 13.02 4.34
CA ALA A 64 8.86 14.40 4.43
C ALA A 64 7.98 15.31 5.32
N LYS A 65 6.71 14.94 5.56
CA LYS A 65 5.77 15.71 6.39
C LYS A 65 5.83 15.31 7.86
N CYS A 66 5.56 14.04 8.19
CA CYS A 66 5.47 13.59 9.58
C CYS A 66 6.74 12.91 10.10
N ARG A 67 7.77 12.74 9.26
CA ARG A 67 9.05 12.07 9.57
C ARG A 67 8.96 10.60 10.00
N GLU A 68 7.76 10.02 10.03
CA GLU A 68 7.55 8.60 10.29
C GLU A 68 7.91 7.76 9.04
N PRO A 69 8.41 6.53 9.23
CA PRO A 69 8.79 5.66 8.12
C PRO A 69 7.59 5.07 7.36
N HIS A 70 7.89 4.39 6.26
CA HIS A 70 6.98 3.50 5.52
C HIS A 70 5.88 4.17 4.69
N HIS A 71 5.99 5.45 4.36
CA HIS A 71 5.10 6.12 3.42
C HIS A 71 5.71 7.40 2.84
N PHE A 72 5.15 7.90 1.74
CA PHE A 72 5.50 9.20 1.17
C PHE A 72 4.59 10.32 1.66
N ALA A 73 5.07 11.56 1.58
CA ALA A 73 4.32 12.77 1.98
C ALA A 73 2.95 12.92 1.30
N LYS A 74 2.80 12.44 0.06
CA LYS A 74 1.54 12.41 -0.68
C LYS A 74 0.49 11.50 -0.02
N CYS A 75 0.92 10.39 0.55
CA CYS A 75 0.07 9.40 1.19
C CYS A 75 0.11 9.49 2.72
N CYS A 76 0.52 10.65 3.25
CA CYS A 76 0.64 10.85 4.69
C CYS A 76 -0.76 10.87 5.34
N PRO A 77 -1.03 10.01 6.34
CA PRO A 77 -2.32 9.96 7.00
C PRO A 77 -2.59 11.21 7.84
N LYS A 78 -1.55 11.96 8.22
CA LYS A 78 -1.68 13.24 8.93
C LYS A 78 -1.98 14.42 7.99
N ASN A 79 -2.14 14.14 6.69
CA ASN A 79 -2.37 15.14 5.65
C ASN A 79 -3.86 15.26 5.31
N VAL A 80 -4.75 14.96 6.26
CA VAL A 80 -6.19 15.20 6.10
C VAL A 80 -6.38 16.72 6.14
N THR A 81 -6.31 17.34 4.97
CA THR A 81 -7.03 18.58 4.74
C THR A 81 -8.49 18.20 4.86
N HIS A 82 -9.15 18.60 5.95
CA HIS A 82 -10.60 18.61 5.98
C HIS A 82 -11.03 19.41 4.74
N ASN A 83 -11.56 18.73 3.74
CA ASN A 83 -12.27 19.39 2.66
C ASN A 83 -13.53 19.99 3.30
N LEU A 84 -13.37 21.17 3.88
CA LEU A 84 -14.47 22.11 3.98
C LEU A 84 -14.57 22.67 2.57
N ASP A 85 -15.70 22.44 1.92
CA ASP A 85 -16.04 23.06 0.65
C ASP A 85 -15.90 24.59 0.84
N ILE A 86 -14.80 25.15 0.33
CA ILE A 86 -14.60 26.60 0.31
C ILE A 86 -15.44 27.11 -0.85
N GLU A 87 -16.59 27.68 -0.54
CA GLU A 87 -17.34 28.51 -1.46
C GLU A 87 -16.42 29.64 -1.91
N VAL A 88 -16.08 29.64 -3.20
CA VAL A 88 -15.28 30.68 -3.85
C VAL A 88 -16.14 31.94 -3.91
N ALA A 89 -15.89 32.88 -3.00
CA ALA A 89 -16.26 34.27 -3.23
C ALA A 89 -15.23 34.85 -4.21
N GLU A 90 -15.70 35.21 -5.40
CA GLU A 90 -14.95 35.96 -6.39
C GLU A 90 -14.64 37.35 -5.82
N GLU A 91 -13.38 37.68 -5.56
CA GLU A 91 -12.94 39.06 -5.34
C GLU A 91 -11.71 39.35 -6.21
N GLU A 92 -12.03 40.16 -7.20
CA GLU A 92 -11.31 40.94 -8.22
C GLU A 92 -9.77 41.01 -8.20
N GLU A 93 -9.22 40.94 -9.42
CA GLU A 93 -7.82 41.02 -9.80
C GLU A 93 -7.16 42.35 -9.39
N GLU A 94 -6.06 42.31 -8.62
CA GLU A 94 -5.17 43.47 -8.45
C GLU A 94 -3.87 43.34 -9.27
N ASP A 95 -3.62 44.42 -10.02
CA ASP A 95 -2.72 44.64 -11.15
C ASP A 95 -1.22 44.32 -10.88
N PRO A 96 -0.51 43.64 -11.81
CA PRO A 96 0.89 43.25 -11.66
C PRO A 96 1.87 44.34 -12.12
N ASN A 97 2.06 45.44 -11.39
CA ASN A 97 3.15 46.39 -11.70
C ASN A 97 3.59 47.26 -10.50
N ASN A 98 4.25 46.67 -9.50
CA ASN A 98 5.11 47.45 -8.60
C ASN A 98 6.54 46.89 -8.55
N ILE A 99 7.34 47.30 -9.54
CA ILE A 99 8.79 47.12 -9.59
C ILE A 99 9.40 48.31 -8.84
N VAL A 100 9.81 48.13 -7.58
CA VAL A 100 10.79 49.03 -6.95
C VAL A 100 12.17 48.46 -7.23
N SER A 101 12.77 48.95 -8.31
CA SER A 101 14.21 48.90 -8.52
C SER A 101 14.84 50.05 -7.73
N THR A 102 15.62 49.74 -6.70
CA THR A 102 16.68 50.62 -6.23
C THR A 102 17.92 49.78 -5.92
N GLU A 103 18.73 49.59 -6.96
CA GLU A 103 20.19 49.73 -6.99
C GLU A 103 21.01 49.02 -5.90
N GLU A 104 21.66 47.92 -6.29
CA GLU A 104 22.94 47.48 -5.70
C GLU A 104 23.98 48.61 -5.85
N PRO A 105 24.87 48.80 -4.86
CA PRO A 105 26.25 48.44 -5.15
C PRO A 105 27.13 48.01 -3.96
N ALA A 106 28.26 47.38 -4.33
CA ALA A 106 29.49 47.08 -3.57
C ALA A 106 29.53 45.68 -2.91
N ASN A 107 30.13 44.67 -3.56
CA ASN A 107 31.59 44.44 -3.64
C ASN A 107 32.29 44.50 -2.28
N ILE A 108 32.53 43.33 -1.67
CA ILE A 108 33.80 43.05 -1.00
C ILE A 108 34.25 41.64 -1.43
N SER A 109 34.97 41.60 -2.54
CA SER A 109 36.03 40.63 -2.76
C SER A 109 37.13 40.81 -1.70
N THR A 110 37.85 39.73 -1.41
CA THR A 110 39.05 39.62 -0.54
C THR A 110 38.72 39.45 0.97
N LEU A 111 39.22 38.44 1.69
CA LEU A 111 40.52 37.77 1.61
C LEU A 111 40.42 36.29 2.04
N TYR A 112 40.99 35.42 1.22
CA TYR A 112 41.68 34.23 1.70
C TYR A 112 42.74 34.67 2.72
N THR A 113 42.60 34.29 3.98
CA THR A 113 43.74 34.28 4.91
C THR A 113 44.32 32.88 4.92
N ASN A 114 45.23 32.63 3.97
CA ASN A 114 46.35 31.74 4.24
C ASN A 114 47.41 32.62 4.90
N ASP A 115 47.73 32.35 6.17
CA ASP A 115 49.12 32.31 6.65
C ASP A 115 49.19 31.96 8.15
N LEU A 116 50.07 30.99 8.43
CA LEU A 116 50.73 30.65 9.70
C LEU A 116 49.97 29.77 10.71
N TYR A 117 50.14 28.45 10.60
CA TYR A 117 50.94 27.62 11.54
C TYR A 117 51.32 26.28 10.91
#